data_AF-A0A517DVX3-F1
#
_entry.id   AF-A0A517DVX3-F1
#
_cell.length_a   1.000
_cell.length_b   1.000
_cell.length_c   1.000
_cell.angle_alpha   90.00
_cell.angle_beta   90.00
_cell.angle_gamma   90.00
#
_symmetry.space_group_name_H-M   'P 1'
#
loop_
_entity.id
_entity.type
_entity.pdbx_description
1 polymer ?
#
loop_
_entity_poly.entity_id
_entity_poly.type
_entity_poly.pdbx_seq_one_letter_code
_entity_poly.pdbx_strand_id
1 'polypeptide(L)'
;MDNKHYLAAVLLLSILVMPVGALAGQNKTGYTPNPGCNRNDGLLGSTREAAAAFAIDWQLPAGFKVLDIQAEDITGDGMPDRVYLIGQKPATASGYADSFKLIVENGAAKTRTETDLASMGGYEARLFLGDFTGDHVADVLVTAATGGSGGWYDNRVVTFISKDTVIFNQQDNSKIFVSGQFKDGYKIELYNEAGAGSAVTLDVGERKADYVRLGLYDHKGTLKQQTRAMVTPFGRLEPVDVNNDGIYELKGLQRITGAYNADGLATVEIVLAYTGQEWQPRSVGLHINLHLTPDSR
;
A
#
# COMPACT_ATOMS: atom_id res chain seq x y z
N MET A 1 -0.13 -33.68 8.66
CA MET A 1 -0.21 -32.22 8.87
C MET A 1 1.22 -31.76 9.02
N ASP A 2 1.83 -31.33 7.92
CA ASP A 2 3.24 -30.93 7.89
C ASP A 2 3.30 -29.42 8.11
N ASN A 3 3.85 -29.01 9.25
CA ASN A 3 4.13 -27.62 9.55
C ASN A 3 5.36 -27.20 8.73
N LYS A 4 5.14 -26.48 7.63
CA LYS A 4 6.22 -25.85 6.87
C LYS A 4 6.70 -24.62 7.63
N HIS A 5 7.92 -24.69 8.16
CA HIS A 5 8.61 -23.53 8.71
C HIS A 5 9.27 -22.76 7.57
N TYR A 6 8.96 -21.47 7.45
CA TYR A 6 9.59 -20.55 6.50
C TYR A 6 10.68 -19.77 7.23
N LEU A 7 11.92 -19.81 6.73
CA LEU A 7 12.93 -18.81 7.10
C LEU A 7 12.84 -17.66 6.11
N ALA A 8 12.61 -16.45 6.61
CA ALA A 8 12.73 -15.23 5.84
C ALA A 8 14.19 -14.76 5.87
N ALA A 9 14.85 -14.72 4.71
CA ALA A 9 16.06 -13.92 4.54
C ALA A 9 15.63 -12.51 4.13
N VAL A 10 15.91 -11.52 4.98
CA VAL A 10 15.67 -10.10 4.66
C VAL A 10 16.92 -9.58 3.96
N LEU A 11 16.83 -9.35 2.64
CA LEU A 11 17.85 -8.60 1.93
C LEU A 11 17.36 -7.15 1.84
N LEU A 12 17.92 -6.28 2.70
CA LEU A 12 17.70 -4.84 2.59
C LEU A 12 18.50 -4.33 1.40
N LEU A 13 17.83 -4.13 0.26
CA LEU A 13 18.41 -3.36 -0.83
C LEU A 13 18.15 -1.88 -0.56
N SER A 14 19.04 -1.26 0.22
CA SER A 14 18.97 0.17 0.53
C SER A 14 19.22 0.99 -0.73
N ILE A 15 18.17 1.29 -1.50
CA ILE A 15 18.24 2.31 -2.53
C ILE A 15 18.03 3.65 -1.82
N LEU A 16 19.13 4.26 -1.38
CA LEU A 16 19.10 5.62 -0.86
C LEU A 16 19.03 6.57 -2.07
N VAL A 17 17.82 7.00 -2.43
CA VAL A 17 17.65 8.10 -3.38
C VAL A 17 17.91 9.40 -2.61
N MET A 18 19.16 9.86 -2.61
CA MET A 18 19.48 11.16 -2.03
C MET A 18 18.91 12.27 -2.94
N PRO A 19 18.11 13.22 -2.43
CA PRO A 19 17.97 14.50 -3.11
C PRO A 19 19.35 15.17 -3.13
N VAL A 20 19.71 15.76 -4.26
CA VAL A 20 20.94 16.54 -4.40
C VAL A 20 20.79 17.80 -3.52
N GLY A 21 21.27 17.73 -2.28
CA GLY A 21 21.29 18.86 -1.36
C GLY A 21 21.56 18.47 0.11
N ALA A 22 22.75 18.87 0.58
CA ALA A 22 23.21 18.91 1.98
C ALA A 22 23.61 17.59 2.68
N LEU A 23 24.94 17.39 2.75
CA LEU A 23 25.65 16.51 3.67
C LEU A 23 25.82 17.19 5.05
N ALA A 24 25.43 16.49 6.12
CA ALA A 24 26.06 16.40 7.45
C ALA A 24 25.07 15.71 8.40
N GLY A 25 25.34 14.67 9.19
CA GLY A 25 26.51 13.83 9.45
C GLY A 25 26.12 12.80 10.53
N GLN A 26 26.97 11.77 10.68
CA GLN A 26 27.01 10.76 11.75
C GLN A 26 26.00 9.59 11.70
N ASN A 27 26.53 8.46 11.21
CA ASN A 27 26.01 7.11 11.43
C ASN A 27 26.07 6.72 12.91
N LYS A 28 24.95 6.22 13.45
CA LYS A 28 24.94 5.14 14.43
C LYS A 28 23.85 4.13 14.06
N THR A 29 24.29 2.95 13.69
CA THR A 29 23.48 1.76 13.45
C THR A 29 23.03 1.16 14.77
N GLY A 30 21.74 0.84 14.85
CA GLY A 30 21.10 0.21 15.99
C GLY A 30 19.58 0.16 15.77
N TYR A 31 19.13 -0.61 14.78
CA TYR A 31 17.70 -0.88 14.60
C TYR A 31 17.26 -1.92 15.61
N THR A 32 16.67 -1.45 16.72
CA THR A 32 15.76 -2.24 17.54
C THR A 32 14.36 -1.70 17.29
N PRO A 33 13.41 -2.49 16.78
CA PRO A 33 12.03 -2.04 16.62
C PRO A 33 11.44 -1.88 18.03
N ASN A 34 11.38 -0.63 18.50
CA ASN A 34 10.64 -0.28 19.70
C ASN A 34 9.28 0.25 19.23
N PRO A 35 8.14 -0.30 19.70
CA PRO A 35 6.84 0.27 19.42
C PRO A 35 6.80 1.70 19.99
N GLY A 36 6.76 2.69 19.09
CA GLY A 36 6.72 4.10 19.44
C GLY A 36 5.42 4.41 20.19
N CYS A 37 5.55 4.75 21.47
CA CYS A 37 4.49 5.28 22.30
C CYS A 37 4.53 6.81 22.19
N ASN A 38 3.43 7.47 21.81
CA ASN A 38 3.29 8.91 21.92
C ASN A 38 3.01 9.30 23.38
N ARG A 39 3.47 10.48 23.79
CA ARG A 39 3.40 11.09 25.12
C ARG A 39 1.98 11.59 25.50
N ASN A 40 0.97 10.83 25.09
CA ASN A 40 -0.40 10.86 25.57
C ASN A 40 -0.83 9.39 25.61
N ASP A 41 -0.93 8.78 26.80
CA ASP A 41 -1.16 7.35 27.06
C ASP A 41 -2.38 6.75 26.30
N GLY A 42 -2.23 6.54 24.99
CA GLY A 42 -3.21 5.94 24.09
C GLY A 42 -2.58 4.77 23.36
N LEU A 43 -2.99 3.56 23.74
CA LEU A 43 -2.57 2.31 23.10
C LEU A 43 -2.91 2.32 21.61
N LEU A 44 -1.92 2.01 20.77
CA LEU A 44 -2.15 1.58 19.39
C LEU A 44 -3.05 0.33 19.41
N GLY A 45 -4.25 0.46 18.87
CA GLY A 45 -5.14 -0.68 18.57
C GLY A 45 -6.06 -1.16 19.70
N SER A 46 -6.35 -0.38 20.74
CA SER A 46 -7.41 -0.76 21.70
C SER A 46 -8.77 -0.21 21.26
N THR A 47 -9.64 -1.14 20.84
CA THR A 47 -11.11 -1.11 20.92
C THR A 47 -11.81 0.25 20.86
N ARG A 48 -12.54 0.46 19.75
CA ARG A 48 -13.80 1.21 19.66
C ARG A 48 -14.21 1.86 20.99
N GLU A 49 -13.78 3.09 21.22
CA GLU A 49 -14.67 4.02 21.89
C GLU A 49 -15.75 4.35 20.89
N ALA A 50 -16.99 4.12 21.31
CA ALA A 50 -18.17 4.38 20.50
C ALA A 50 -18.07 5.80 19.94
N ALA A 51 -17.98 5.91 18.61
CA ALA A 51 -18.20 7.17 17.93
C ALA A 51 -19.49 7.75 18.52
N ALA A 52 -19.36 8.90 19.18
CA ALA A 52 -20.52 9.74 19.44
C ALA A 52 -21.28 9.79 18.12
N ALA A 53 -22.57 9.41 18.13
CA ALA A 53 -23.36 9.37 16.92
C ALA A 53 -23.37 10.79 16.34
N PHE A 54 -22.51 11.04 15.34
CA PHE A 54 -22.44 12.31 14.65
C PHE A 54 -23.74 12.44 13.88
N ALA A 55 -24.63 13.30 14.37
CA ALA A 55 -25.87 13.62 13.68
C ALA A 55 -25.52 14.40 12.41
N ILE A 56 -25.69 13.77 11.26
CA ILE A 56 -25.69 14.45 9.97
C ILE A 56 -27.03 15.17 9.86
N ASP A 57 -27.02 16.50 9.79
CA ASP A 57 -28.23 17.33 9.69
C ASP A 57 -28.67 17.59 8.24
N TRP A 58 -27.95 17.02 7.27
CA TRP A 58 -28.23 17.09 5.84
C TRP A 58 -28.47 15.73 5.21
N GLN A 59 -29.08 15.73 4.02
CA GLN A 59 -29.47 14.52 3.33
C GLN A 59 -28.37 14.04 2.38
N LEU A 60 -27.94 12.78 2.54
CA LEU A 60 -27.04 12.11 1.60
C LEU A 60 -27.71 11.91 0.23
N PRO A 61 -26.92 11.83 -0.87
CA PRO A 61 -27.45 11.42 -2.16
C PRO A 61 -28.18 10.07 -2.07
N ALA A 62 -29.19 9.87 -2.92
CA ALA A 62 -29.99 8.64 -2.90
C ALA A 62 -29.11 7.40 -3.08
N GLY A 63 -29.27 6.40 -2.20
CA GLY A 63 -28.49 5.17 -2.22
C GLY A 63 -27.11 5.25 -1.54
N PHE A 64 -26.64 6.45 -1.18
CA PHE A 64 -25.39 6.62 -0.45
C PHE A 64 -25.54 6.37 1.05
N LYS A 65 -24.46 5.88 1.67
CA LYS A 65 -24.30 5.72 3.11
C LYS A 65 -22.94 6.22 3.52
N VAL A 66 -22.86 6.79 4.72
CA VAL A 66 -21.58 7.03 5.37
C VAL A 66 -20.92 5.70 5.68
N LEU A 67 -19.66 5.59 5.29
CA LEU A 67 -18.80 4.43 5.48
C LEU A 67 -17.82 4.67 6.62
N ASP A 68 -17.30 5.90 6.73
CA ASP A 68 -16.40 6.32 7.81
C ASP A 68 -16.48 7.84 8.02
N ILE A 69 -16.07 8.31 9.20
CA ILE A 69 -16.02 9.74 9.58
C ILE A 69 -14.77 9.99 10.41
N GLN A 70 -14.03 11.05 10.08
CA GLN A 70 -12.91 11.56 10.87
C GLN A 70 -13.01 13.08 11.01
N ALA A 71 -12.25 13.66 11.94
CA ALA A 71 -12.14 15.10 12.09
C ALA A 71 -10.70 15.53 12.40
N GLU A 72 -10.16 16.47 11.62
CA GLU A 72 -8.84 17.08 11.75
C GLU A 72 -8.82 18.37 10.90
N ASP A 73 -7.88 19.27 11.12
CA ASP A 73 -7.65 20.40 10.20
C ASP A 73 -7.00 19.90 8.90
N ILE A 74 -7.77 19.87 7.81
CA ILE A 74 -7.31 19.47 6.47
C ILE A 74 -7.29 20.65 5.48
N THR A 75 -7.76 21.81 5.91
CA THR A 75 -7.84 23.02 5.08
C THR A 75 -6.81 24.08 5.47
N GLY A 76 -6.11 23.89 6.59
CA GLY A 76 -5.00 24.72 7.06
C GLY A 76 -5.44 26.02 7.74
N ASP A 77 -6.67 26.08 8.25
CA ASP A 77 -7.23 27.26 8.90
C ASP A 77 -7.15 27.22 10.44
N GLY A 78 -6.59 26.13 11.00
CA GLY A 78 -6.41 25.90 12.42
C GLY A 78 -7.66 25.39 13.14
N MET A 79 -8.77 25.14 12.43
CA MET A 79 -9.99 24.56 12.99
C MET A 79 -10.25 23.17 12.41
N PRO A 80 -10.60 22.16 13.23
CA PRO A 80 -10.92 20.83 12.71
C PRO A 80 -12.11 20.83 11.74
N ASP A 81 -11.89 20.23 10.58
CA ASP A 81 -12.91 19.93 9.58
C ASP A 81 -13.49 18.53 9.83
N ARG A 82 -14.71 18.27 9.36
CA ARG A 82 -15.27 16.90 9.39
C ARG A 82 -15.22 16.28 8.01
N VAL A 83 -14.62 15.11 7.92
CA VAL A 83 -14.43 14.36 6.68
C VAL A 83 -15.32 13.12 6.72
N TYR A 84 -16.28 13.05 5.81
CA TYR A 84 -17.17 11.91 5.64
C TYR A 84 -16.74 11.14 4.40
N LEU A 85 -16.46 9.85 4.56
CA LEU A 85 -16.38 8.93 3.43
C LEU A 85 -17.76 8.35 3.20
N ILE A 86 -18.31 8.58 2.01
CA ILE A 86 -19.61 8.04 1.61
C ILE A 86 -19.45 7.14 0.39
N GLY A 87 -20.35 6.17 0.26
CA GLY A 87 -20.42 5.32 -0.93
C GLY A 87 -21.82 4.81 -1.18
N GLN A 88 -22.12 4.53 -2.44
CA GLN A 88 -23.40 4.02 -2.90
C GLN A 88 -23.50 2.53 -2.56
N LYS A 89 -24.53 2.14 -1.80
CA LYS A 89 -24.79 0.73 -1.51
C LYS A 89 -25.79 0.15 -2.53
N PRO A 90 -25.47 -0.96 -3.22
CA PRO A 90 -26.40 -1.60 -4.15
C PRO A 90 -27.62 -2.18 -3.43
N ALA A 91 -27.47 -2.55 -2.16
CA ALA A 91 -28.55 -2.95 -1.27
C ALA A 91 -28.21 -2.54 0.17
N THR A 92 -29.23 -2.29 1.01
CA THR A 92 -29.04 -1.84 2.40
C THR A 92 -28.12 -2.75 3.23
N ALA A 93 -28.20 -4.07 3.02
CA ALA A 93 -27.41 -5.06 3.74
C ALA A 93 -26.04 -5.36 3.12
N SER A 94 -25.70 -4.71 1.99
CA SER A 94 -24.44 -4.95 1.29
C SER A 94 -23.25 -4.45 2.11
N GLY A 95 -22.25 -5.32 2.31
CA GLY A 95 -20.93 -4.92 2.82
C GLY A 95 -20.09 -4.18 1.77
N TYR A 96 -20.42 -4.32 0.49
CA TYR A 96 -19.83 -3.58 -0.61
C TYR A 96 -20.50 -2.22 -0.77
N ALA A 97 -19.71 -1.20 -1.06
CA ALA A 97 -20.18 0.08 -1.57
C ALA A 97 -19.36 0.46 -2.82
N ASP A 98 -19.99 1.22 -3.72
CA ASP A 98 -19.39 1.74 -4.95
C ASP A 98 -19.36 3.27 -4.93
N SER A 99 -18.77 3.88 -5.98
CA SER A 99 -18.83 5.33 -6.23
C SER A 99 -18.45 6.16 -5.02
N PHE A 100 -17.25 5.93 -4.46
CA PHE A 100 -16.85 6.62 -3.23
C PHE A 100 -16.69 8.13 -3.44
N LYS A 101 -17.09 8.89 -2.41
CA LYS A 101 -16.94 10.35 -2.36
C LYS A 101 -16.47 10.77 -0.98
N LEU A 102 -15.70 11.84 -0.93
CA LEU A 102 -15.44 12.58 0.30
C LEU A 102 -16.39 13.76 0.38
N ILE A 103 -16.99 13.97 1.54
CA ILE A 103 -17.67 15.22 1.88
C ILE A 103 -16.90 15.85 3.02
N VAL A 104 -16.48 17.10 2.85
CA VAL A 104 -15.76 17.87 3.88
C VAL A 104 -16.64 19.01 4.35
N GLU A 105 -16.93 19.03 5.65
CA GLU A 105 -17.53 20.17 6.34
C GLU A 105 -16.41 21.02 6.94
N ASN A 106 -16.17 22.19 6.38
CA ASN A 106 -15.11 23.05 6.89
C ASN A 106 -15.47 23.66 8.26
N GLY A 107 -14.54 23.55 9.21
CA GLY A 107 -14.71 23.93 10.60
C GLY A 107 -14.89 25.43 10.81
N ALA A 108 -14.13 26.26 10.09
CA ALA A 108 -14.16 27.72 10.23
C ALA A 108 -15.26 28.39 9.36
N ALA A 109 -15.25 28.10 8.06
CA ALA A 109 -16.13 28.67 7.04
C ALA A 109 -17.55 28.08 7.07
N LYS A 110 -17.76 26.90 7.68
CA LYS A 110 -19.05 26.18 7.71
C LYS A 110 -19.59 25.84 6.32
N THR A 111 -18.70 25.72 5.34
CA THR A 111 -19.02 25.31 3.97
C THR A 111 -18.88 23.81 3.82
N ARG A 112 -19.47 23.26 2.74
CA ARG A 112 -19.34 21.85 2.38
C ARG A 112 -18.77 21.71 0.98
N THR A 113 -17.78 20.83 0.83
CA THR A 113 -17.23 20.43 -0.47
C THR A 113 -17.42 18.93 -0.66
N GLU A 114 -17.51 18.51 -1.92
CA GLU A 114 -17.67 17.12 -2.32
C GLU A 114 -16.59 16.78 -3.35
N THR A 115 -15.86 15.69 -3.10
CA THR A 115 -14.78 15.20 -3.97
C THR A 115 -15.09 13.78 -4.41
N ASP A 116 -15.20 13.57 -5.72
CA ASP A 116 -15.39 12.25 -6.32
C ASP A 116 -14.09 11.44 -6.32
N LEU A 117 -14.12 10.23 -5.76
CA LEU A 117 -13.01 9.27 -5.86
C LEU A 117 -13.24 8.38 -7.06
N ALA A 118 -12.76 8.84 -8.22
CA ALA A 118 -12.99 8.19 -9.50
C ALA A 118 -12.66 6.68 -9.48
N SER A 119 -13.62 5.88 -9.94
CA SER A 119 -13.54 4.42 -10.06
C SER A 119 -13.18 3.69 -8.75
N MET A 120 -13.49 4.29 -7.59
CA MET A 120 -13.21 3.70 -6.29
C MET A 120 -14.49 3.12 -5.66
N GLY A 121 -14.39 1.86 -5.24
CA GLY A 121 -15.41 1.11 -4.54
C GLY A 121 -14.79 -0.07 -3.81
N GLY A 122 -15.48 -0.65 -2.82
CA GLY A 122 -14.95 -1.76 -2.05
C GLY A 122 -15.69 -2.08 -0.76
N TYR A 123 -15.03 -2.92 0.03
CA TYR A 123 -15.43 -3.36 1.36
C TYR A 123 -14.54 -2.71 2.41
N GLU A 124 -15.05 -2.61 3.63
CA GLU A 124 -14.26 -2.17 4.80
C GLU A 124 -13.49 -0.86 4.56
N ALA A 125 -14.16 0.08 3.91
CA ALA A 125 -13.60 1.38 3.58
C ALA A 125 -13.25 2.17 4.85
N ARG A 126 -12.09 2.83 4.86
CA ARG A 126 -11.60 3.59 6.01
C ARG A 126 -10.92 4.89 5.60
N LEU A 127 -11.02 5.87 6.48
CA LEU A 127 -10.28 7.12 6.47
C LEU A 127 -9.07 7.05 7.39
N PHE A 128 -8.02 7.75 6.99
CA PHE A 128 -6.92 8.18 7.84
C PHE A 128 -6.60 9.64 7.48
N LEU A 129 -6.40 10.48 8.49
CA LEU A 129 -6.03 11.88 8.35
C LEU A 129 -4.60 12.08 8.87
N GLY A 130 -3.72 12.62 8.04
CA GLY A 130 -2.32 12.89 8.40
C GLY A 130 -1.59 13.59 7.27
N ASP A 131 -0.55 14.34 7.60
CA ASP A 131 0.23 15.14 6.65
C ASP A 131 1.10 14.23 5.76
N PHE A 132 0.79 14.09 4.47
CA PHE A 132 1.63 13.38 3.50
C PHE A 132 2.46 14.34 2.64
N THR A 133 2.06 15.62 2.54
CA THR A 133 2.67 16.65 1.69
C THR A 133 3.83 17.38 2.37
N GLY A 134 3.95 17.30 3.68
CA GLY A 134 4.94 17.99 4.50
C GLY A 134 4.62 19.48 4.72
N ASP A 135 3.37 19.88 4.56
CA ASP A 135 2.92 21.27 4.74
C ASP A 135 2.29 21.56 6.12
N HIS A 136 2.32 20.56 7.02
CA HIS A 136 1.75 20.58 8.36
C HIS A 136 0.22 20.65 8.42
N VAL A 137 -0.48 20.37 7.32
CA VAL A 137 -1.93 20.21 7.27
C VAL A 137 -2.23 18.75 6.95
N ALA A 138 -3.26 18.19 7.58
CA ALA A 138 -3.60 16.79 7.33
C ALA A 138 -4.18 16.60 5.92
N ASP A 139 -3.73 15.56 5.24
CA ASP A 139 -4.33 15.04 4.02
C ASP A 139 -5.23 13.83 4.34
N VAL A 140 -6.01 13.38 3.35
CA VAL A 140 -6.98 12.30 3.51
C VAL A 140 -6.54 11.05 2.75
N LEU A 141 -6.16 9.98 3.47
CA LEU A 141 -6.01 8.65 2.91
C LEU A 141 -7.34 7.88 3.01
N VAL A 142 -7.78 7.33 1.88
CA VAL A 142 -8.92 6.43 1.76
C VAL A 142 -8.43 5.06 1.34
N THR A 143 -8.82 4.02 2.06
CA THR A 143 -8.49 2.62 1.70
C THR A 143 -9.73 1.74 1.67
N ALA A 144 -9.83 0.82 0.72
CA ALA A 144 -10.95 -0.11 0.60
C ALA A 144 -10.53 -1.45 0.02
N ALA A 145 -11.01 -2.56 0.60
CA ALA A 145 -10.73 -3.88 0.07
C ALA A 145 -11.54 -4.12 -1.21
N THR A 146 -10.90 -4.65 -2.26
CA THR A 146 -11.58 -4.92 -3.55
C THR A 146 -12.52 -6.14 -3.50
N GLY A 147 -12.39 -6.98 -2.46
CA GLY A 147 -13.24 -8.17 -2.23
C GLY A 147 -12.82 -9.45 -2.96
N GLY A 148 -11.69 -9.45 -3.67
CA GLY A 148 -11.12 -10.63 -4.30
C GLY A 148 -10.21 -11.46 -3.39
N SER A 149 -9.97 -12.73 -3.74
CA SER A 149 -9.09 -13.64 -2.99
C SER A 149 -7.62 -13.23 -2.95
N GLY A 150 -7.22 -12.28 -3.80
CA GLY A 150 -5.88 -11.71 -3.79
C GLY A 150 -5.60 -10.76 -2.64
N GLY A 151 -6.63 -10.28 -1.93
CA GLY A 151 -6.45 -9.36 -0.80
C GLY A 151 -6.00 -7.94 -1.22
N TRP A 152 -6.36 -7.51 -2.43
CA TRP A 152 -6.00 -6.20 -2.97
C TRP A 152 -6.86 -5.10 -2.39
N TYR A 153 -6.28 -3.90 -2.33
CA TYR A 153 -6.94 -2.70 -1.90
C TYR A 153 -6.91 -1.65 -2.99
N ASP A 154 -7.95 -0.82 -3.02
CA ASP A 154 -7.87 0.48 -3.67
C ASP A 154 -7.51 1.52 -2.62
N ASN A 155 -6.53 2.37 -2.94
CA ASN A 155 -5.99 3.39 -2.06
C ASN A 155 -6.01 4.75 -2.79
N ARG A 156 -6.43 5.81 -2.10
CA ARG A 156 -6.40 7.19 -2.61
C ARG A 156 -5.90 8.14 -1.54
N VAL A 157 -5.11 9.13 -1.94
CA VAL A 157 -4.74 10.25 -1.06
C VAL A 157 -5.24 11.53 -1.70
N VAL A 158 -5.92 12.36 -0.91
CA VAL A 158 -6.48 13.63 -1.34
C VAL A 158 -5.97 14.72 -0.41
N THR A 159 -5.37 15.76 -0.97
CA THR A 159 -5.05 17.00 -0.25
C THR A 159 -6.15 18.03 -0.46
N PHE A 160 -6.40 18.86 0.55
CA PHE A 160 -7.45 19.90 0.52
C PHE A 160 -6.89 21.33 0.63
N ILE A 161 -5.57 21.49 0.72
CA ILE A 161 -4.94 22.82 0.66
C ILE A 161 -5.24 23.48 -0.69
N SER A 162 -5.76 24.70 -0.64
CA SER A 162 -6.21 25.52 -1.78
C SER A 162 -7.39 24.95 -2.58
N LYS A 163 -7.35 23.66 -2.95
CA LYS A 163 -8.43 22.90 -3.60
C LYS A 163 -8.23 21.41 -3.37
N ASP A 164 -9.31 20.65 -3.42
CA ASP A 164 -9.26 19.20 -3.39
C ASP A 164 -8.50 18.63 -4.59
N THR A 165 -7.44 17.86 -4.32
CA THR A 165 -6.60 17.25 -5.36
C THR A 165 -6.22 15.83 -4.96
N VAL A 166 -6.53 14.86 -5.83
CA VAL A 166 -6.09 13.47 -5.66
C VAL A 166 -4.62 13.36 -6.01
N ILE A 167 -3.76 13.17 -5.01
CA ILE A 167 -2.30 13.06 -5.15
C ILE A 167 -1.79 11.62 -5.17
N PHE A 168 -2.61 10.64 -4.77
CA PHE A 168 -2.39 9.22 -5.01
C PHE A 168 -3.62 8.63 -5.68
N ASN A 169 -3.50 8.20 -6.93
CA ASN A 169 -4.62 7.77 -7.78
C ASN A 169 -4.57 6.26 -8.12
N GLN A 170 -5.42 5.82 -9.06
CA GLN A 170 -5.49 4.42 -9.49
C GLN A 170 -4.19 3.94 -10.17
N GLN A 171 -3.52 4.83 -10.92
CA GLN A 171 -2.25 4.54 -11.57
C GLN A 171 -1.16 4.32 -10.53
N ASP A 172 -1.10 5.16 -9.50
CA ASP A 172 -0.17 4.98 -8.37
C ASP A 172 -0.44 3.67 -7.62
N ASN A 173 -1.71 3.34 -7.38
CA ASN A 173 -2.12 2.11 -6.71
C ASN A 173 -1.72 0.82 -7.46
N SER A 174 -1.50 0.93 -8.77
CA SER A 174 -1.13 -0.18 -9.65
C SER A 174 0.35 -0.15 -10.07
N LYS A 175 1.12 0.83 -9.58
CA LYS A 175 2.53 1.01 -9.96
C LYS A 175 3.36 -0.18 -9.48
N ILE A 176 4.23 -0.68 -10.35
CA ILE A 176 5.15 -1.79 -10.08
C ILE A 176 6.56 -1.22 -10.00
N PHE A 177 7.23 -1.42 -8.87
CA PHE A 177 8.60 -0.95 -8.65
C PHE A 177 9.64 -2.05 -8.79
N VAL A 178 9.27 -3.29 -8.47
CA VAL A 178 10.12 -4.48 -8.64
C VAL A 178 9.38 -5.49 -9.47
N SER A 179 10.04 -6.01 -10.49
CA SER A 179 9.50 -6.98 -11.42
C SER A 179 10.39 -8.21 -11.49
N GLY A 180 9.95 -9.20 -12.28
CA GLY A 180 10.67 -10.45 -12.47
C GLY A 180 10.58 -10.95 -13.90
N GLN A 181 11.65 -11.57 -14.37
CA GLN A 181 11.72 -12.18 -15.69
C GLN A 181 12.23 -13.61 -15.57
N PHE A 182 11.49 -14.57 -16.13
CA PHE A 182 11.97 -15.95 -16.24
C PHE A 182 13.16 -16.02 -17.19
N LYS A 183 14.15 -16.84 -16.85
CA LYS A 183 15.38 -17.09 -17.59
C LYS A 183 15.63 -18.59 -17.71
N ASP A 184 16.46 -18.98 -18.67
CA ASP A 184 16.88 -20.36 -18.85
C ASP A 184 17.51 -20.96 -17.58
N GLY A 185 17.40 -22.28 -17.46
CA GLY A 185 17.91 -23.04 -16.34
C GLY A 185 17.04 -22.94 -15.08
N TYR A 186 15.73 -22.74 -15.23
CA TYR A 186 14.78 -22.58 -14.11
C TYR A 186 15.20 -21.45 -13.17
N LYS A 187 15.42 -20.26 -13.73
CA LYS A 187 15.81 -19.07 -12.98
C LYS A 187 14.83 -17.94 -13.18
N ILE A 188 14.72 -17.08 -12.18
CA ILE A 188 13.97 -15.82 -12.28
C ILE A 188 14.88 -14.69 -11.85
N GLU A 189 15.03 -13.70 -12.72
CA GLU A 189 15.75 -12.47 -12.42
C GLU A 189 14.77 -11.42 -11.93
N LEU A 190 14.92 -10.99 -10.69
CA LEU A 190 14.17 -9.90 -10.08
C LEU A 190 14.95 -8.60 -10.19
N TYR A 191 14.29 -7.53 -10.62
CA TYR A 191 14.95 -6.25 -10.92
C TYR A 191 14.03 -5.06 -10.67
N ASN A 192 14.63 -3.89 -10.50
CA ASN A 192 13.91 -2.61 -10.44
C ASN A 192 13.29 -2.31 -11.81
N GLU A 193 11.98 -2.06 -11.85
CA GLU A 193 11.23 -1.82 -13.09
C GLU A 193 11.71 -0.55 -13.82
N ALA A 194 12.29 0.43 -13.11
CA ALA A 194 12.88 1.63 -13.70
C ALA A 194 14.20 1.36 -14.45
N GLY A 195 14.72 0.12 -14.42
CA GLY A 195 15.91 -0.30 -15.18
C GLY A 195 17.26 0.10 -14.57
N ALA A 196 17.28 0.67 -13.35
CA ALA A 196 18.49 1.04 -12.64
C ALA A 196 18.78 0.09 -11.47
N GLY A 197 20.06 -0.27 -11.28
CA GLY A 197 20.53 -1.02 -10.11
C GLY A 197 20.82 -2.50 -10.36
N SER A 198 21.06 -3.23 -9.27
CA SER A 198 21.38 -4.66 -9.29
C SER A 198 20.12 -5.52 -9.40
N ALA A 199 20.23 -6.64 -10.11
CA ALA A 199 19.21 -7.67 -10.15
C ALA A 199 19.55 -8.82 -9.19
N VAL A 200 18.53 -9.52 -8.69
CA VAL A 200 18.66 -10.73 -7.88
C VAL A 200 18.17 -11.91 -8.69
N THR A 201 19.03 -12.91 -8.90
CA THR A 201 18.61 -14.15 -9.57
C THR A 201 18.21 -15.19 -8.53
N LEU A 202 16.98 -15.67 -8.64
CA LEU A 202 16.44 -16.79 -7.87
C LEU A 202 16.58 -18.07 -8.68
N ASP A 203 17.11 -19.12 -8.05
CA ASP A 203 16.95 -20.49 -8.54
C ASP A 203 15.57 -20.98 -8.15
N VAL A 204 14.80 -21.44 -9.13
CA VAL A 204 13.45 -21.99 -8.96
C VAL A 204 13.36 -23.42 -9.49
N GLY A 205 14.49 -24.14 -9.49
CA GLY A 205 14.62 -25.51 -9.97
C GLY A 205 13.75 -26.52 -9.24
N GLU A 206 13.38 -26.26 -7.98
CA GLU A 206 12.42 -27.08 -7.23
C GLU A 206 11.01 -27.07 -7.84
N ARG A 207 10.69 -26.04 -8.64
CA ARG A 207 9.43 -25.91 -9.39
C ARG A 207 9.50 -26.49 -10.81
N LYS A 208 10.62 -27.10 -11.20
CA LYS A 208 10.86 -27.63 -12.56
C LYS A 208 9.70 -28.47 -13.10
N ALA A 209 9.23 -29.45 -12.32
CA ALA A 209 8.18 -30.36 -12.76
C ALA A 209 6.89 -29.62 -13.12
N ASP A 210 6.48 -28.67 -12.27
CA ASP A 210 5.29 -27.85 -12.49
C ASP A 210 5.46 -26.91 -13.69
N TYR A 211 6.62 -26.25 -13.82
CA TYR A 211 6.86 -25.33 -14.92
C TYR A 211 6.99 -26.01 -16.29
N VAL A 212 7.55 -27.22 -16.34
CA VAL A 212 7.54 -28.03 -17.56
C VAL A 212 6.12 -28.48 -17.90
N ARG A 213 5.35 -28.95 -16.91
CA ARG A 213 3.94 -29.35 -17.10
C ARG A 213 3.09 -28.19 -17.61
N LEU A 214 3.32 -26.97 -17.11
CA LEU A 214 2.64 -25.75 -17.54
C LEU A 214 3.16 -25.20 -18.88
N GLY A 215 4.20 -25.81 -19.46
CA GLY A 215 4.73 -25.43 -20.77
C GLY A 215 5.58 -24.16 -20.75
N LEU A 216 6.03 -23.70 -19.58
CA LEU A 216 6.91 -22.53 -19.47
C LEU A 216 8.34 -22.86 -19.94
N TYR A 217 8.83 -24.04 -19.57
CA TYR A 217 10.14 -24.56 -19.98
C TYR A 217 10.02 -25.85 -20.76
N ASP A 218 11.05 -26.18 -21.54
CA ASP A 218 11.27 -27.56 -22.00
C ASP A 218 11.94 -28.43 -20.91
N HIS A 219 12.12 -29.72 -21.18
CA HIS A 219 12.76 -30.65 -20.25
C HIS A 219 14.26 -30.37 -20.01
N LYS A 220 14.90 -29.59 -20.89
CA LYS A 220 16.30 -29.16 -20.79
C LYS A 220 16.46 -27.89 -19.96
N GLY A 221 15.35 -27.23 -19.61
CA GLY A 221 15.35 -25.96 -18.86
C GLY A 221 15.46 -24.74 -19.75
N THR A 222 15.23 -24.86 -21.06
CA THR A 222 15.11 -23.71 -21.96
C THR A 222 13.73 -23.09 -21.82
N LEU A 223 13.67 -21.78 -21.63
CA LEU A 223 12.42 -21.04 -21.59
C LEU A 223 11.79 -21.03 -22.99
N LYS A 224 10.53 -21.43 -23.09
CA LYS A 224 9.86 -21.55 -24.40
C LYS A 224 9.49 -20.19 -24.99
N GLN A 225 9.15 -19.22 -24.15
CA GLN A 225 8.77 -17.86 -24.53
C GLN A 225 9.17 -16.87 -23.44
N GLN A 226 9.54 -15.65 -23.82
CA GLN A 226 9.83 -14.57 -22.88
C GLN A 226 8.61 -14.30 -21.99
N THR A 227 8.75 -14.59 -20.70
CA THR A 227 7.64 -14.56 -19.74
C THR A 227 8.07 -13.80 -18.49
N ARG A 228 7.29 -12.79 -18.09
CA ARG A 228 7.50 -12.08 -16.82
C ARG A 228 6.87 -12.84 -15.66
N ALA A 229 7.45 -12.68 -14.47
CA ALA A 229 6.77 -13.00 -13.23
C ALA A 229 5.56 -12.09 -13.06
N MET A 230 4.54 -12.59 -12.39
CA MET A 230 3.34 -11.80 -12.08
C MET A 230 3.64 -10.96 -10.84
N VAL A 231 3.33 -9.66 -10.91
CA VAL A 231 3.41 -8.75 -9.76
C VAL A 231 2.02 -8.27 -9.43
N THR A 232 1.66 -8.32 -8.16
CA THR A 232 0.33 -7.93 -7.71
C THR A 232 0.25 -6.43 -7.48
N PRO A 233 -0.95 -5.82 -7.57
CA PRO A 233 -1.18 -4.47 -7.05
C PRO A 233 -0.85 -4.40 -5.56
N PHE A 234 -0.84 -3.19 -5.01
CA PHE A 234 -0.68 -3.02 -3.57
C PHE A 234 -1.81 -3.71 -2.80
N GLY A 235 -1.44 -4.32 -1.68
CA GLY A 235 -2.38 -4.56 -0.58
C GLY A 235 -2.84 -3.23 0.04
N ARG A 236 -3.39 -3.29 1.26
CA ARG A 236 -3.69 -2.05 2.00
C ARG A 236 -2.39 -1.27 2.19
N LEU A 237 -2.40 0.02 1.86
CA LEU A 237 -1.31 0.92 2.22
C LEU A 237 -1.51 1.37 3.67
N GLU A 238 -0.48 1.17 4.48
CA GLU A 238 -0.42 1.61 5.87
C GLU A 238 0.26 2.99 5.93
N PRO A 239 -0.40 4.01 6.49
CA PRO A 239 0.27 5.27 6.80
C PRO A 239 1.27 5.03 7.93
N VAL A 240 2.52 5.45 7.73
CA VAL A 240 3.62 5.30 8.70
C VAL A 240 4.44 6.58 8.72
N ASP A 241 4.89 7.02 9.90
CA ASP A 241 5.90 8.08 10.02
C ASP A 241 7.22 7.40 10.39
N VAL A 242 8.06 7.12 9.39
CA VAL A 242 9.22 6.23 9.56
C VAL A 242 10.32 6.90 10.39
N ASN A 243 10.44 8.22 10.33
CA ASN A 243 11.48 9.01 10.99
C ASN A 243 10.96 9.87 12.17
N ASN A 244 9.67 9.79 12.51
CA ASN A 244 8.99 10.59 13.54
C ASN A 244 9.11 12.10 13.30
N ASP A 245 9.01 12.54 12.04
CA ASP A 245 9.05 13.96 11.68
C ASP A 245 7.66 14.60 11.51
N GLY A 246 6.59 13.80 11.68
CA GLY A 246 5.20 14.22 11.52
C GLY A 246 4.68 14.11 10.09
N ILE A 247 5.53 13.74 9.12
CA ILE A 247 5.18 13.53 7.72
C ILE A 247 5.01 12.03 7.48
N TYR A 248 3.83 11.65 6.99
CA TYR A 248 3.51 10.26 6.75
C TYR A 248 4.00 9.79 5.38
N GLU A 249 4.47 8.56 5.36
CA GLU A 249 4.70 7.74 4.18
C GLU A 249 3.63 6.65 4.05
N LEU A 250 3.53 6.05 2.87
CA LEU A 250 2.68 4.89 2.60
C LEU A 250 3.52 3.63 2.48
N LYS A 251 3.39 2.74 3.46
CA LYS A 251 4.01 1.42 3.42
C LYS A 251 3.05 0.39 2.82
N GLY A 252 3.50 -0.32 1.80
CA GLY A 252 2.71 -1.30 1.07
C GLY A 252 3.47 -2.58 0.79
N LEU A 253 2.71 -3.66 0.57
CA LEU A 253 3.23 -4.95 0.14
C LEU A 253 2.71 -5.31 -1.25
N GLN A 254 3.60 -5.80 -2.11
CA GLN A 254 3.29 -6.45 -3.38
C GLN A 254 3.88 -7.85 -3.39
N ARG A 255 3.23 -8.80 -4.08
CA ARG A 255 3.73 -10.16 -4.23
C ARG A 255 4.27 -10.34 -5.64
N ILE A 256 5.39 -11.05 -5.73
CA ILE A 256 5.89 -11.58 -6.99
C ILE A 256 5.60 -13.07 -7.00
N THR A 257 4.84 -13.51 -8.00
CA THR A 257 4.45 -14.91 -8.18
C THR A 257 4.94 -15.42 -9.53
N GLY A 258 5.17 -16.72 -9.61
CA GLY A 258 5.66 -17.37 -10.81
C GLY A 258 4.54 -17.60 -11.83
N ALA A 259 4.30 -18.85 -12.19
CA ALA A 259 3.41 -19.19 -13.29
C ALA A 259 1.90 -19.01 -12.97
N TYR A 260 1.55 -18.84 -11.68
CA TYR A 260 0.17 -18.63 -11.21
C TYR A 260 0.17 -17.94 -9.83
N ASN A 261 -0.96 -17.34 -9.42
CA ASN A 261 -1.05 -16.52 -8.19
C ASN A 261 -0.64 -17.23 -6.88
N ALA A 262 -0.81 -18.55 -6.79
CA ALA A 262 -0.43 -19.34 -5.61
C ALA A 262 1.05 -19.74 -5.61
N ASP A 263 1.77 -19.54 -6.71
CA ASP A 263 3.21 -19.79 -6.85
C ASP A 263 4.03 -18.61 -6.32
N GLY A 264 4.03 -18.42 -4.99
CA GLY A 264 4.72 -17.31 -4.35
C GLY A 264 6.24 -17.42 -4.45
N LEU A 265 6.88 -16.39 -5.01
CA LEU A 265 8.34 -16.30 -5.13
C LEU A 265 8.94 -15.31 -4.12
N ALA A 266 8.36 -14.12 -4.03
CA ALA A 266 8.83 -13.07 -3.14
C ALA A 266 7.70 -12.12 -2.73
N THR A 267 7.93 -11.38 -1.66
CA THR A 267 7.14 -10.22 -1.26
C THR A 267 8.04 -8.98 -1.31
N VAL A 268 7.53 -7.90 -1.88
CA VAL A 268 8.19 -6.60 -1.97
C VAL A 268 7.50 -5.67 -0.98
N GLU A 269 8.25 -5.22 0.02
CA GLU A 269 7.82 -4.16 0.93
C GLU A 269 8.34 -2.81 0.38
N ILE A 270 7.45 -1.83 0.26
CA ILE A 270 7.78 -0.53 -0.29
C ILE A 270 7.26 0.54 0.65
N VAL A 271 8.10 1.53 0.97
CA VAL A 271 7.68 2.75 1.63
C VAL A 271 7.73 3.87 0.60
N LEU A 272 6.58 4.50 0.32
CA LEU A 272 6.44 5.60 -0.61
C LEU A 272 6.33 6.92 0.14
N ALA A 273 7.09 7.92 -0.29
CA ALA A 273 6.96 9.30 0.17
C ALA A 273 6.47 10.19 -0.99
N TYR A 274 5.65 11.18 -0.68
CA TYR A 274 5.25 12.18 -1.67
C TYR A 274 6.33 13.25 -1.78
N THR A 275 6.70 13.60 -3.01
CA THR A 275 7.80 14.55 -3.30
C THR A 275 7.30 15.96 -3.63
N GLY A 276 6.00 16.21 -3.49
CA GLY A 276 5.33 17.42 -3.99
C GLY A 276 4.88 17.32 -5.46
N GLN A 277 5.29 16.25 -6.17
CA GLN A 277 4.88 15.99 -7.56
C GLN A 277 4.37 14.57 -7.74
N GLU A 278 5.12 13.60 -7.22
CA GLU A 278 4.80 12.18 -7.35
C GLU A 278 5.22 11.38 -6.12
N TRP A 279 4.67 10.18 -6.00
CA TRP A 279 5.07 9.20 -5.00
C TRP A 279 6.30 8.43 -5.46
N GLN A 280 7.35 8.46 -4.64
CA GLN A 280 8.62 7.81 -4.90
C GLN A 280 8.98 6.83 -3.78
N PRO A 281 9.61 5.68 -4.09
CA PRO A 281 10.11 4.78 -3.07
C PRO A 281 11.20 5.43 -2.24
N ARG A 282 10.95 5.56 -0.95
CA ARG A 282 11.97 5.86 0.07
C ARG A 282 12.79 4.62 0.41
N SER A 283 12.15 3.46 0.44
CA SER A 283 12.81 2.17 0.63
C SER A 283 12.09 1.04 -0.09
N VAL A 284 12.85 0.04 -0.52
CA VAL A 284 12.34 -1.20 -1.13
C VAL A 284 13.01 -2.39 -0.44
N GLY A 285 12.22 -3.21 0.24
CA GLY A 285 12.65 -4.46 0.86
C GLY A 285 12.18 -5.66 0.04
N LEU A 286 13.07 -6.64 -0.19
CA LEU A 286 12.73 -7.88 -0.88
C LEU A 286 12.81 -9.06 0.08
N HIS A 287 11.68 -9.75 0.28
CA HIS A 287 11.54 -10.95 1.08
C HIS A 287 11.36 -12.16 0.17
N ILE A 288 12.39 -12.99 0.04
CA ILE A 288 12.38 -14.17 -0.83
C ILE A 288 11.83 -15.37 -0.07
N ASN A 289 10.88 -16.08 -0.66
CA ASN A 289 10.34 -17.30 -0.11
C ASN A 289 11.29 -18.46 -0.39
N LEU A 290 12.05 -18.88 0.62
CA LEU A 290 12.90 -20.07 0.51
C LEU A 290 12.05 -21.33 0.68
N HIS A 291 12.13 -22.23 -0.29
CA HIS A 291 11.56 -23.56 -0.16
C HIS A 291 12.55 -24.47 0.58
N LEU A 292 12.25 -24.80 1.83
CA LEU A 292 12.98 -25.80 2.59
C LEU A 292 12.27 -27.13 2.43
N THR A 293 12.69 -27.97 1.49
CA THR A 293 12.34 -29.39 1.54
C THR A 293 13.08 -30.03 2.72
N PRO A 294 12.41 -30.75 3.63
CA PRO A 294 13.10 -31.71 4.47
C PRO A 294 13.74 -32.74 3.54
N ASP A 295 15.04 -32.93 3.70
CA ASP A 295 15.82 -33.96 3.00
C ASP A 295 15.16 -35.33 3.28
N SER A 296 14.35 -35.86 2.36
CA SER A 296 13.82 -37.21 2.48
C SER A 296 14.92 -38.19 2.12
N ARG A 297 15.79 -38.49 3.10
CA ARG A 297 16.67 -39.66 3.08
C ARG A 297 15.92 -40.91 3.51
#